data_AF-A0A099LTP3-F1
#
_entry.id   AF-A0A099LTP3-F1
#
_cell.length_a   1.000
_cell.length_b   1.000
_cell.length_c   1.000
_cell.angle_alpha   90.00
_cell.angle_beta   90.00
_cell.angle_gamma   90.00
#
_symmetry.space_group_name_H-M   'P 1'
#
loop_
_entity.id
_entity.type
_entity.pdbx_description
1 polymer ?
#
loop_
_entity_poly.entity_id
_entity_poly.type
_entity_poly.pdbx_seq_one_letter_code
_entity_poly.pdbx_strand_id
1 'polypeptide(L)'
;MMRLRLGSDYPFVFLAKRFTPICPLCISEAPYIRQQWQFLSQQACERHGCKLVHHCPECQSRLEYQTTGSISQCECGFELRNSPVEDAPVAALLVARWLSGNDSKPLGLLKAEMTLSERYGFLLWYVNRYGDIENISFESFVEYCSCWPRVMQEELDELVNKADLIRIKDWKKTFFNEVFGALLKDCRQLPSRQLERNSVLTQVLAYFTKLMATLPSSRKGNLGDVLLSPLEVSTLLSCTTDEVYRLYEFGEIKAAIRPRMHTKIASHESAFTLRSVIETKLTRMCSENDGLSVYLPEW
;
A
#
# COMPACT_ATOMS: atom_id res chain seq x y z
N MET A 1 -11.47 -0.64 -2.39
CA MET A 1 -11.00 -0.47 -3.77
C MET A 1 -12.20 -0.43 -4.70
N MET A 2 -12.12 0.33 -5.79
CA MET A 2 -13.11 0.32 -6.86
C MET A 2 -12.50 -0.36 -8.08
N ARG A 3 -13.19 -1.35 -8.64
CA ARG A 3 -12.79 -2.02 -9.87
C ARG A 3 -13.37 -1.25 -11.05
N LEU A 4 -12.53 -0.56 -11.79
CA LEU A 4 -12.95 0.16 -13.00
C LEU A 4 -12.93 -0.78 -14.22
N ARG A 5 -13.51 -0.32 -15.34
CA ARG A 5 -13.43 -1.04 -16.63
C ARG A 5 -11.97 -1.43 -16.90
N LEU A 6 -11.75 -2.65 -17.38
CA LEU A 6 -10.45 -3.33 -17.61
C LEU A 6 -9.90 -4.17 -16.43
N GLY A 7 -10.66 -4.34 -15.34
CA GLY A 7 -10.35 -5.37 -14.33
C GLY A 7 -9.24 -5.01 -13.34
N SER A 8 -8.73 -3.76 -13.39
CA SER A 8 -7.80 -3.19 -12.41
C SER A 8 -8.53 -2.53 -11.23
N ASP A 9 -7.93 -2.59 -10.05
CA ASP A 9 -8.46 -2.08 -8.81
C ASP A 9 -7.76 -0.77 -8.43
N TYR A 10 -8.56 0.26 -8.15
CA TYR A 10 -8.05 1.58 -7.78
C TYR A 10 -8.52 1.95 -6.36
N PRO A 11 -7.65 2.51 -5.52
CA PRO A 11 -8.05 3.08 -4.25
C PRO A 11 -9.03 4.25 -4.47
N PHE A 12 -10.18 4.21 -3.80
CA PHE A 12 -11.20 5.27 -3.92
C PHE A 12 -10.66 6.64 -3.51
N VAL A 13 -9.69 6.66 -2.60
CA VAL A 13 -9.07 7.89 -2.09
C VAL A 13 -8.35 8.69 -3.19
N PHE A 14 -7.91 8.04 -4.27
CA PHE A 14 -7.27 8.73 -5.39
C PHE A 14 -8.28 9.26 -6.42
N LEU A 15 -9.58 8.96 -6.32
CA LEU A 15 -10.55 9.45 -7.30
C LEU A 15 -10.85 10.94 -7.06
N ALA A 16 -10.65 11.74 -8.11
CA ALA A 16 -11.09 13.12 -8.14
C ALA A 16 -12.63 13.16 -8.09
N LYS A 17 -13.19 14.00 -7.21
CA LYS A 17 -14.63 13.99 -6.93
C LYS A 17 -15.48 14.78 -7.92
N ARG A 18 -14.92 15.83 -8.55
CA ARG A 18 -15.68 16.78 -9.39
C ARG A 18 -14.86 17.37 -10.53
N PHE A 19 -13.66 17.85 -10.21
CA PHE A 19 -12.81 18.53 -11.19
C PHE A 19 -11.93 17.53 -11.94
N THR A 20 -11.97 17.61 -13.27
CA THR A 20 -11.14 16.76 -14.13
C THR A 20 -10.16 17.66 -14.87
N PRO A 21 -8.86 17.58 -14.56
CA PRO A 21 -7.87 18.34 -15.29
C PRO A 21 -7.71 17.79 -16.71
N ILE A 22 -7.16 18.60 -17.60
CA ILE A 22 -6.97 18.24 -19.01
C ILE A 22 -5.54 18.51 -19.47
N CYS A 23 -5.12 17.79 -20.50
CA CYS A 23 -3.94 18.16 -21.29
C CYS A 23 -4.40 18.87 -22.56
N PRO A 24 -4.00 20.13 -22.81
CA PRO A 24 -4.43 20.91 -23.99
C PRO A 24 -4.05 20.23 -25.31
N LEU A 25 -2.86 19.60 -25.34
CA LEU A 25 -2.36 18.86 -26.49
C LEU A 25 -3.19 17.58 -26.74
N CYS A 26 -3.56 16.85 -25.69
CA CYS A 26 -4.45 15.69 -25.83
C CYS A 26 -5.83 16.07 -26.37
N ILE A 27 -6.43 17.17 -25.88
CA ILE A 27 -7.73 17.63 -26.38
C ILE A 27 -7.63 18.09 -27.84
N SER A 28 -6.50 18.68 -28.23
CA SER A 28 -6.22 19.08 -29.61
C SER A 28 -6.12 17.88 -30.57
N GLU A 29 -5.52 16.78 -30.11
CA GLU A 29 -5.45 15.52 -30.88
C GLU A 29 -6.81 14.83 -30.98
N ALA A 30 -7.50 14.69 -29.84
CA ALA A 30 -8.79 14.02 -29.75
C ALA A 30 -9.57 14.54 -28.53
N PRO A 31 -10.75 15.17 -28.72
CA PRO A 31 -11.46 15.87 -27.65
C PRO A 31 -12.29 14.91 -26.78
N TYR A 32 -11.61 14.04 -26.03
CA TYR A 32 -12.24 13.16 -25.03
C TYR A 32 -11.48 13.16 -23.70
N ILE A 33 -12.19 12.91 -22.61
CA ILE A 33 -11.61 12.81 -21.26
C ILE A 33 -10.94 11.45 -21.09
N ARG A 34 -9.67 11.46 -20.68
CA ARG A 34 -8.93 10.23 -20.35
C ARG A 34 -9.28 9.74 -18.96
N GLN A 35 -9.34 8.41 -18.80
CA GLN A 35 -9.61 7.78 -17.50
C GLN A 35 -8.56 8.17 -16.45
N GLN A 36 -7.29 8.30 -16.84
CA GLN A 36 -6.20 8.65 -15.92
C GLN A 36 -6.40 10.02 -15.26
N TRP A 37 -7.07 10.96 -15.93
CA TRP A 37 -7.33 12.30 -15.40
C TRP A 37 -8.38 12.31 -14.29
N GLN A 38 -9.06 11.19 -14.05
CA GLN A 38 -9.97 11.03 -12.92
C GLN A 38 -9.23 10.75 -11.60
N PHE A 39 -7.90 10.62 -11.62
CA PHE A 39 -7.11 10.33 -10.42
C PHE A 39 -6.28 11.53 -9.98
N LEU A 40 -6.31 11.83 -8.67
CA LEU A 40 -5.48 12.86 -8.01
C LEU A 40 -3.98 12.60 -8.19
N SER A 41 -3.60 11.34 -8.36
CA SER A 41 -2.22 10.93 -8.61
C SER A 41 -1.73 11.25 -10.04
N GLN A 42 -2.61 11.66 -10.94
CA GLN A 42 -2.24 12.06 -12.29
C GLN A 42 -2.10 13.59 -12.36
N GLN A 43 -0.88 14.10 -12.17
CA GLN A 43 -0.58 15.53 -12.26
C GLN A 43 0.12 15.94 -13.56
N ALA A 44 0.56 14.96 -14.36
CA ALA A 44 1.24 15.17 -15.63
C ALA A 44 0.58 14.34 -16.74
N CYS A 45 0.67 14.82 -17.98
CA CYS A 45 0.31 14.02 -19.13
C CYS A 45 1.43 13.04 -19.46
N GLU A 46 1.15 11.74 -19.38
CA GLU A 46 2.10 10.68 -19.68
C GLU A 46 2.57 10.68 -21.14
N ARG A 47 1.71 11.16 -22.05
CA ARG A 47 1.95 11.23 -23.50
C ARG A 47 2.76 12.48 -23.89
N HIS A 48 2.35 13.65 -23.40
CA HIS A 48 2.90 14.95 -23.83
C HIS A 48 3.94 15.54 -22.88
N GLY A 49 4.08 15.01 -21.66
CA GLY A 49 5.08 15.50 -20.72
C GLY A 49 4.75 16.84 -20.05
N CYS A 50 3.57 17.41 -20.31
CA CYS A 50 3.14 18.69 -19.74
C CYS A 50 2.34 18.52 -18.44
N LYS A 51 2.27 19.57 -17.62
CA LYS A 51 1.35 19.65 -16.48
C LYS A 51 -0.08 19.58 -16.96
N LEU A 52 -0.95 18.94 -16.17
CA LEU A 52 -2.38 19.00 -16.45
C LEU A 52 -2.95 20.35 -15.99
N VAL A 53 -3.84 20.91 -16.80
CA VAL A 53 -4.51 22.19 -16.54
C VAL A 53 -5.72 21.91 -15.65
N HIS A 54 -5.75 22.50 -14.46
CA HIS A 54 -6.84 22.35 -13.49
C HIS A 54 -7.82 23.53 -13.48
N HIS A 55 -7.36 24.71 -13.90
CA HIS A 55 -8.12 25.95 -13.90
C HIS A 55 -8.06 26.60 -15.29
N CYS A 56 -9.14 27.23 -15.70
CA CYS A 56 -9.18 28.00 -16.93
C CYS A 56 -8.22 29.20 -16.82
N PRO A 57 -7.33 29.45 -17.80
CA PRO A 57 -6.42 30.59 -17.73
C PRO A 57 -7.13 31.96 -17.80
N GLU A 58 -8.33 32.01 -18.37
CA GLU A 58 -9.09 33.26 -18.53
C GLU A 58 -9.96 33.58 -17.30
N CYS A 59 -10.89 32.69 -16.93
CA CYS A 59 -11.80 32.94 -15.80
C CYS A 59 -11.34 32.35 -14.46
N GLN A 60 -10.23 31.61 -14.43
CA GLN A 60 -9.67 30.95 -13.23
C GLN A 60 -10.60 29.94 -12.55
N SER A 61 -11.75 29.60 -13.17
CA SER A 61 -12.62 28.55 -12.65
C SER A 61 -11.99 27.18 -12.81
N ARG A 62 -12.29 26.25 -11.89
CA ARG A 62 -11.86 24.86 -12.02
C ARG A 62 -12.56 24.18 -13.18
N LEU A 63 -11.85 23.32 -13.88
CA LEU A 63 -12.40 22.61 -15.04
C LEU A 63 -13.37 21.50 -14.60
N GLU A 64 -14.63 21.63 -15.04
CA GLU A 64 -15.71 20.67 -14.75
C GLU A 64 -16.55 20.39 -16.02
N TYR A 65 -16.05 19.50 -16.88
CA TYR A 65 -16.70 19.18 -18.16
C TYR A 65 -18.12 18.59 -18.03
N GLN A 66 -18.46 18.04 -16.86
CA GLN A 66 -19.77 17.43 -16.60
C GLN A 66 -20.88 18.48 -16.48
N THR A 67 -20.55 19.64 -15.89
CA THR A 67 -21.47 20.78 -15.76
C THR A 67 -21.60 21.52 -17.08
N THR A 68 -20.47 21.73 -17.78
CA THR A 68 -20.46 22.49 -19.05
C THR A 68 -21.03 21.71 -20.23
N GLY A 69 -21.00 20.37 -20.18
CA GLY A 69 -21.27 19.51 -21.32
C GLY A 69 -20.22 19.60 -22.44
N SER A 70 -19.10 20.29 -22.21
CA SER A 70 -18.04 20.53 -23.18
C SER A 70 -16.67 20.17 -22.61
N ILE A 71 -15.92 19.37 -23.36
CA ILE A 71 -14.57 18.90 -22.99
C ILE A 71 -13.49 19.89 -23.44
N SER A 72 -13.76 20.62 -24.52
CA SER A 72 -12.82 21.56 -25.15
C SER A 72 -13.06 23.01 -24.77
N GLN A 73 -14.19 23.35 -24.15
CA GLN A 73 -14.52 24.73 -23.82
C GLN A 73 -14.85 24.89 -22.33
N CYS A 74 -14.38 25.98 -21.76
CA CYS A 74 -14.77 26.41 -20.41
C CYS A 74 -16.16 27.07 -20.41
N GLU A 75 -16.79 27.19 -19.24
CA GLU A 75 -18.05 27.92 -19.05
C GLU A 75 -17.99 29.39 -19.49
N CYS A 76 -16.81 30.01 -19.40
CA CYS A 76 -16.59 31.38 -19.87
C CYS A 76 -16.47 31.50 -21.40
N GLY A 77 -16.45 30.39 -22.12
CA GLY A 77 -16.27 30.35 -23.57
C GLY A 77 -14.81 30.16 -24.02
N PHE A 78 -13.83 30.18 -23.12
CA PHE A 78 -12.43 29.93 -23.45
C PHE A 78 -12.22 28.53 -24.06
N GLU A 79 -11.47 28.45 -25.15
CA GLU A 79 -11.09 27.20 -25.81
C GLU A 79 -9.89 26.57 -25.09
N LEU A 80 -10.12 25.48 -24.35
CA LEU A 80 -9.15 24.81 -23.49
C LEU A 80 -7.94 24.25 -24.25
N ARG A 81 -8.06 24.00 -25.57
CA ARG A 81 -6.93 23.65 -26.44
C ARG A 81 -5.85 24.74 -26.49
N ASN A 82 -6.25 25.99 -26.27
CA ASN A 82 -5.36 27.15 -26.26
C ASN A 82 -4.79 27.44 -24.87
N SER A 83 -5.03 26.57 -23.87
CA SER A 83 -4.44 26.74 -22.54
C SER A 83 -2.90 26.67 -22.63
N PRO A 84 -2.17 27.40 -21.77
CA PRO A 84 -0.71 27.36 -21.76
C PRO A 84 -0.22 25.94 -21.46
N VAL A 85 0.82 25.53 -22.20
CA VAL A 85 1.46 24.23 -22.04
C VAL A 85 2.77 24.45 -21.29
N GLU A 86 2.81 23.97 -20.06
CA GLU A 86 4.01 23.98 -19.22
C GLU A 86 4.56 22.56 -19.06
N ASP A 87 5.88 22.40 -19.09
CA ASP A 87 6.52 21.12 -18.83
C ASP A 87 6.21 20.63 -17.40
N ALA A 88 5.90 19.35 -17.27
CA ALA A 88 5.71 18.72 -15.97
C ALA A 88 7.04 18.52 -15.26
N PRO A 89 7.06 18.62 -13.91
CA PRO A 89 8.20 18.15 -13.13
C PRO A 89 8.53 16.69 -13.49
N VAL A 90 9.83 16.37 -13.58
CA VAL A 90 10.31 15.04 -13.99
C VAL A 90 9.70 13.93 -13.14
N ALA A 91 9.64 14.12 -11.81
CA ALA A 91 9.05 13.16 -10.90
C ALA A 91 7.56 12.91 -11.17
N ALA A 92 6.79 13.97 -11.43
CA ALA A 92 5.37 13.85 -11.77
C ALA A 92 5.17 13.08 -13.09
N LEU A 93 6.02 13.32 -14.08
CA LEU A 93 5.98 12.58 -15.35
C LEU A 93 6.34 11.10 -15.18
N LEU A 94 7.37 10.78 -14.38
CA LEU A 94 7.75 9.40 -14.07
C LEU A 94 6.61 8.65 -13.39
N VAL A 95 5.99 9.25 -12.38
CA VAL A 95 4.86 8.65 -11.68
C VAL A 95 3.64 8.51 -12.59
N ALA A 96 3.32 9.52 -13.41
CA ALA A 96 2.21 9.45 -14.37
C ALA A 96 2.40 8.31 -15.38
N ARG A 97 3.61 8.14 -15.92
CA ARG A 97 3.96 7.04 -16.83
C ARG A 97 3.86 5.70 -16.14
N TRP A 98 4.39 5.58 -14.92
CA TRP A 98 4.30 4.36 -14.13
C TRP A 98 2.84 4.00 -13.80
N LEU A 99 2.01 4.93 -13.36
CA LEU A 99 0.60 4.67 -13.05
C LEU A 99 -0.28 4.44 -14.28
N SER A 100 0.16 4.87 -15.47
CA SER A 100 -0.56 4.60 -16.72
C SER A 100 -0.39 3.17 -17.22
N GLY A 101 0.64 2.45 -16.75
CA GLY A 101 0.98 1.11 -17.24
C GLY A 101 1.66 1.09 -18.62
N ASN A 102 1.83 2.25 -19.26
CA ASN A 102 2.46 2.35 -20.58
C ASN A 102 3.99 2.23 -20.52
N ASP A 103 4.58 2.43 -19.35
CA ASP A 103 6.02 2.26 -19.15
C ASP A 103 6.31 0.87 -18.56
N SER A 104 7.19 0.14 -19.25
CA SER A 104 7.74 -1.14 -18.80
C SER A 104 8.88 -0.97 -17.80
N LYS A 105 9.39 0.27 -17.62
CA LYS A 105 10.45 0.54 -16.67
C LYS A 105 9.93 0.56 -15.22
N PRO A 106 10.65 -0.06 -14.29
CA PRO A 106 10.34 0.07 -12.87
C PRO A 106 10.53 1.51 -12.41
N LEU A 107 9.75 1.90 -11.40
CA LEU A 107 9.99 3.15 -10.68
C LEU A 107 11.03 2.88 -9.58
N GLY A 108 12.26 3.35 -9.81
CA GLY A 108 13.39 3.09 -8.90
C GLY A 108 13.72 1.60 -8.82
N LEU A 109 13.80 1.06 -7.60
CA LEU A 109 14.10 -0.34 -7.30
C LEU A 109 12.84 -1.21 -7.10
N LEU A 110 11.66 -0.72 -7.48
CA LEU A 110 10.44 -1.53 -7.48
C LEU A 110 10.52 -2.64 -8.53
N LYS A 111 9.68 -3.67 -8.36
CA LYS A 111 9.54 -4.76 -9.34
C LYS A 111 9.13 -4.17 -10.70
N ALA A 112 9.77 -4.64 -11.78
CA ALA A 112 9.45 -4.19 -13.14
C ALA A 112 8.03 -4.62 -13.55
N GLU A 113 7.68 -5.86 -13.27
CA GLU A 113 6.36 -6.40 -13.55
C GLU A 113 5.42 -6.14 -12.37
N MET A 114 4.71 -5.01 -12.44
CA MET A 114 3.60 -4.68 -11.52
C MET A 114 2.35 -4.33 -12.31
N THR A 115 1.23 -4.94 -11.94
CA THR A 115 -0.11 -4.59 -12.40
C THR A 115 -0.50 -3.20 -11.90
N LEU A 116 -1.46 -2.55 -12.56
CA LEU A 116 -1.95 -1.23 -12.13
C LEU A 116 -2.44 -1.26 -10.68
N SER A 117 -3.17 -2.30 -10.28
CA SER A 117 -3.66 -2.46 -8.91
C SER A 117 -2.53 -2.47 -7.87
N GLU A 118 -1.40 -3.10 -8.20
CA GLU A 118 -0.21 -3.15 -7.34
C GLU A 118 0.50 -1.79 -7.28
N ARG A 119 0.61 -1.10 -8.42
CA ARG A 119 1.21 0.24 -8.49
C ARG A 119 0.43 1.24 -7.61
N TYR A 120 -0.89 1.26 -7.76
CA TYR A 120 -1.76 2.09 -6.93
C TYR A 120 -1.81 1.64 -5.47
N GLY A 121 -1.73 0.34 -5.19
CA GLY A 121 -1.62 -0.18 -3.83
C GLY A 121 -0.34 0.30 -3.14
N PHE A 122 0.80 0.26 -3.84
CA PHE A 122 2.07 0.75 -3.30
C PHE A 122 2.03 2.26 -3.05
N LEU A 123 1.49 3.05 -3.98
CA LEU A 123 1.32 4.49 -3.79
C LEU A 123 0.39 4.80 -2.60
N LEU A 124 -0.72 4.08 -2.45
CA LEU A 124 -1.63 4.23 -1.30
C LEU A 124 -0.89 4.02 0.01
N TRP A 125 -0.11 2.94 0.10
CA TRP A 125 0.65 2.63 1.30
C TRP A 125 1.68 3.71 1.62
N TYR A 126 2.42 4.17 0.61
CA TYR A 126 3.40 5.25 0.77
C TYR A 126 2.72 6.54 1.27
N VAL A 127 1.63 6.96 0.62
CA VAL A 127 0.92 8.19 0.97
C VAL A 127 0.36 8.11 2.38
N ASN A 128 -0.27 7.00 2.76
CA ASN A 128 -0.81 6.83 4.12
C ASN A 128 0.26 6.90 5.21
N ARG A 129 1.51 6.54 4.90
CA ARG A 129 2.59 6.44 5.87
C ARG A 129 3.45 7.71 5.94
N TYR A 130 3.72 8.34 4.80
CA TYR A 130 4.72 9.41 4.68
C TYR A 130 4.17 10.70 4.07
N GLY A 131 3.01 10.65 3.43
CA GLY A 131 2.52 11.72 2.58
C GLY A 131 1.21 12.34 3.05
N ASP A 132 0.73 13.22 2.20
CA ASP A 132 -0.62 13.77 2.24
C ASP A 132 -1.30 13.42 0.92
N ILE A 133 -2.51 12.85 1.01
CA ILE A 133 -3.29 12.45 -0.15
C ILE A 133 -3.72 13.65 -1.01
N GLU A 134 -3.90 14.82 -0.39
CA GLU A 134 -4.28 16.03 -1.09
C GLU A 134 -3.09 16.71 -1.76
N ASN A 135 -1.87 16.43 -1.28
CA ASN A 135 -0.64 17.06 -1.76
C ASN A 135 0.55 16.07 -1.79
N ILE A 136 0.48 15.10 -2.71
CA ILE A 136 1.51 14.07 -2.84
C ILE A 136 2.79 14.68 -3.43
N SER A 137 3.88 14.66 -2.66
CA SER A 137 5.22 14.98 -3.18
C SER A 137 5.76 13.81 -4.02
N PHE A 138 5.68 13.93 -5.35
CA PHE A 138 6.23 12.90 -6.24
C PHE A 138 7.74 12.84 -6.24
N GLU A 139 8.43 13.94 -5.92
CA GLU A 139 9.89 13.95 -5.76
C GLU A 139 10.31 13.02 -4.63
N SER A 140 9.71 13.20 -3.44
CA SER A 140 9.95 12.35 -2.27
C SER A 140 9.56 10.88 -2.55
N PHE A 141 8.45 10.67 -3.26
CA PHE A 141 8.01 9.32 -3.62
C PHE A 141 8.99 8.61 -4.55
N VAL A 142 9.48 9.28 -5.59
CA VAL A 142 10.45 8.72 -6.54
C VAL A 142 11.79 8.44 -5.85
N GLU A 143 12.25 9.33 -4.98
CA GLU A 143 13.44 9.12 -4.16
C GLU A 143 13.29 7.89 -3.25
N TYR A 144 12.14 7.77 -2.58
CA TYR A 144 11.81 6.61 -1.75
C TYR A 144 11.84 5.30 -2.55
N CYS A 145 11.20 5.28 -3.73
CA CYS A 145 11.21 4.12 -4.62
C CYS A 145 12.63 3.74 -5.07
N SER A 146 13.53 4.71 -5.22
CA SER A 146 14.93 4.49 -5.60
C SER A 146 15.76 3.87 -4.47
N CYS A 147 15.30 3.96 -3.22
CA CYS A 147 15.94 3.34 -2.06
C CYS A 147 15.15 2.15 -1.49
N TRP A 148 14.07 1.71 -2.15
CA TRP A 148 13.25 0.60 -1.68
C TRP A 148 14.02 -0.74 -1.77
N PRO A 149 13.92 -1.65 -0.76
CA PRO A 149 13.16 -1.57 0.49
C PRO A 149 13.97 -1.05 1.69
N ARG A 150 15.19 -0.56 1.48
CA ARG A 150 16.14 -0.21 2.55
C ARG A 150 15.57 0.79 3.56
N VAL A 151 14.95 1.87 3.07
CA VAL A 151 14.38 2.93 3.95
C VAL A 151 13.35 2.35 4.91
N MET A 152 12.44 1.51 4.42
CA MET A 152 11.44 0.83 5.26
C MET A 152 12.11 -0.07 6.31
N GLN A 153 13.16 -0.80 5.94
CA GLN A 153 13.85 -1.68 6.87
C GLN A 153 14.58 -0.89 7.96
N GLU A 154 15.25 0.21 7.60
CA GLU A 154 15.92 1.11 8.54
C GLU A 154 14.92 1.73 9.54
N GLU A 155 13.74 2.16 9.08
CA GLU A 155 12.68 2.64 9.97
C GLU A 155 12.17 1.57 10.93
N LEU A 156 12.02 0.32 10.46
CA LEU A 156 11.61 -0.77 11.33
C LEU A 156 12.68 -1.07 12.39
N ASP A 157 13.96 -1.00 12.03
CA ASP A 157 15.06 -1.13 12.99
C ASP A 157 15.04 0.01 14.03
N GLU A 158 14.77 1.25 13.61
CA GLU A 158 14.58 2.37 14.53
C GLU A 158 13.40 2.16 15.49
N LEU A 159 12.27 1.63 15.01
CA LEU A 159 11.11 1.29 15.84
C LEU A 159 11.46 0.20 16.87
N VAL A 160 12.21 -0.82 16.47
CA VAL A 160 12.68 -1.88 17.37
C VAL A 160 13.60 -1.31 18.45
N ASN A 161 14.59 -0.51 18.07
CA ASN A 161 15.52 0.12 18.99
C ASN A 161 14.81 1.05 19.97
N LYS A 162 13.89 1.88 19.46
CA LYS A 162 13.09 2.79 20.28
C LYS A 162 12.23 2.01 21.26
N ALA A 163 11.57 0.95 20.82
CA ALA A 163 10.72 0.13 21.68
C ALA A 163 11.51 -0.49 22.83
N ASP A 164 12.73 -1.00 22.60
CA ASP A 164 13.55 -1.56 23.67
C ASP A 164 13.93 -0.51 24.73
N LEU A 165 14.20 0.73 24.31
CA LEU A 165 14.56 1.84 25.20
C LEU A 165 13.40 2.34 26.07
N ILE A 166 12.18 2.43 25.52
CA ILE A 166 11.04 3.08 26.20
C ILE A 166 10.06 2.09 26.85
N ARG A 167 10.29 0.79 26.72
CA ARG A 167 9.36 -0.25 27.17
C ARG A 167 9.13 -0.22 28.68
N ILE A 168 7.86 -0.18 29.07
CA ILE A 168 7.42 -0.16 30.48
C ILE A 168 7.01 -1.56 30.98
N LYS A 169 6.62 -2.48 30.09
CA LYS A 169 6.10 -3.82 30.41
C LYS A 169 6.88 -4.93 29.72
N ASP A 170 6.83 -6.15 30.25
CA ASP A 170 7.49 -7.31 29.63
C ASP A 170 7.11 -7.50 28.15
N TRP A 171 8.05 -7.98 27.34
CA TRP A 171 7.81 -8.26 25.93
C TRP A 171 6.61 -9.19 25.71
N LYS A 172 6.45 -10.18 26.59
CA LYS A 172 5.31 -11.13 26.63
C LYS A 172 3.95 -10.49 26.92
N LYS A 173 3.92 -9.22 27.29
CA LYS A 173 2.70 -8.41 27.55
C LYS A 173 2.59 -7.22 26.59
N THR A 174 3.56 -7.06 25.69
CA THR A 174 3.63 -5.97 24.72
C THR A 174 2.88 -6.38 23.46
N PHE A 175 2.07 -5.49 22.92
CA PHE A 175 1.30 -5.75 21.71
C PHE A 175 2.08 -5.28 20.48
N PHE A 176 1.87 -5.96 19.36
CA PHE A 176 2.55 -5.63 18.11
C PHE A 176 2.32 -4.18 17.69
N ASN A 177 1.08 -3.69 17.79
CA ASN A 177 0.70 -2.33 17.45
C ASN A 177 1.33 -1.25 18.35
N GLU A 178 1.80 -1.58 19.55
CA GLU A 178 2.51 -0.64 20.42
C GLU A 178 3.95 -0.39 19.94
N VAL A 179 4.52 -1.33 19.18
CA VAL A 179 5.86 -1.21 18.60
C VAL A 179 5.79 -0.73 17.15
N PHE A 180 4.94 -1.35 16.35
CA PHE A 180 4.90 -1.17 14.89
C PHE A 180 3.68 -0.39 14.39
N GLY A 181 2.83 0.11 15.30
CA GLY A 181 1.64 0.86 14.94
C GLY A 181 0.68 0.06 14.05
N ALA A 182 0.21 0.69 12.98
CA ALA A 182 -0.73 0.11 12.03
C ALA A 182 -0.06 -0.69 10.89
N LEU A 183 1.25 -0.98 10.95
CA LEU A 183 2.03 -1.58 9.86
C LEU A 183 1.31 -2.74 9.13
N LEU A 184 0.88 -3.77 9.88
CA LEU A 184 0.23 -4.94 9.30
C LEU A 184 -1.19 -4.64 8.79
N LYS A 185 -1.89 -3.68 9.40
CA LYS A 185 -3.20 -3.23 8.91
C LYS A 185 -3.03 -2.53 7.55
N ASP A 186 -2.01 -1.69 7.42
CA ASP A 186 -1.78 -0.84 6.24
C ASP A 186 -1.26 -1.64 5.05
N CYS A 187 -0.49 -2.72 5.27
CA CYS A 187 0.03 -3.56 4.19
C CYS A 187 -0.85 -4.78 3.85
N ARG A 188 -2.00 -4.97 4.53
CA ARG A 188 -2.83 -6.17 4.36
C ARG A 188 -3.45 -6.33 2.97
N GLN A 189 -3.86 -5.23 2.33
CA GLN A 189 -4.69 -5.28 1.11
C GLN A 189 -4.20 -4.29 0.05
N LEU A 190 -3.10 -4.63 -0.63
CA LEU A 190 -2.43 -3.75 -1.60
C LEU A 190 -2.05 -4.47 -2.92
N PRO A 191 -3.00 -4.96 -3.74
CA PRO A 191 -4.46 -4.91 -3.60
C PRO A 191 -5.07 -6.11 -2.87
N SER A 192 -4.26 -7.13 -2.62
CA SER A 192 -4.62 -8.31 -1.87
C SER A 192 -3.51 -8.62 -0.85
N ARG A 193 -3.72 -9.66 -0.03
CA ARG A 193 -2.72 -10.17 0.91
C ARG A 193 -1.77 -11.21 0.30
N GLN A 194 -1.87 -11.45 -1.00
CA GLN A 194 -1.05 -12.43 -1.72
C GLN A 194 0.36 -11.87 -1.88
N LEU A 195 1.36 -12.61 -1.43
CA LEU A 195 2.75 -12.13 -1.43
C LEU A 195 3.29 -11.83 -2.83
N GLU A 196 2.95 -12.63 -3.84
CA GLU A 196 3.37 -12.40 -5.22
C GLU A 196 2.98 -11.00 -5.71
N ARG A 197 1.78 -10.56 -5.29
CA ARG A 197 1.12 -9.31 -5.70
C ARG A 197 1.16 -8.21 -4.64
N ASN A 198 1.95 -8.36 -3.58
CA ASN A 198 2.01 -7.37 -2.51
C ASN A 198 3.45 -7.15 -2.07
N SER A 199 4.17 -6.33 -2.84
CA SER A 199 5.59 -6.02 -2.62
C SER A 199 5.87 -5.49 -1.21
N VAL A 200 4.93 -4.74 -0.61
CA VAL A 200 5.09 -4.22 0.76
C VAL A 200 5.06 -5.39 1.76
N LEU A 201 4.01 -6.21 1.71
CA LEU A 201 3.87 -7.34 2.63
C LEU A 201 5.00 -8.36 2.49
N THR A 202 5.50 -8.60 1.26
CA THR A 202 6.69 -9.43 1.03
C THR A 202 7.89 -8.90 1.82
N GLN A 203 8.15 -7.60 1.75
CA GLN A 203 9.30 -6.99 2.42
C GLN A 203 9.13 -6.90 3.93
N VAL A 204 7.90 -6.67 4.41
CA VAL A 204 7.57 -6.74 5.84
C VAL A 204 7.81 -8.16 6.39
N LEU A 205 7.38 -9.18 5.66
CA LEU A 205 7.60 -10.58 6.06
C LEU A 205 9.09 -10.95 6.03
N ALA A 206 9.82 -10.51 5.00
CA ALA A 206 11.27 -10.72 4.90
C ALA A 206 12.02 -10.06 6.06
N TYR A 207 11.62 -8.84 6.45
CA TYR A 207 12.16 -8.15 7.62
C TYR A 207 11.97 -8.97 8.90
N PHE A 208 10.73 -9.36 9.21
CA PHE A 208 10.46 -10.12 10.44
C PHE A 208 11.11 -11.50 10.44
N THR A 209 11.23 -12.14 9.27
CA THR A 209 11.96 -13.40 9.11
C THR A 209 13.44 -13.23 9.48
N LYS A 210 14.11 -12.22 8.92
CA LYS A 210 15.51 -11.89 9.24
C LYS A 210 15.69 -11.52 10.72
N LEU A 211 14.74 -10.78 11.28
CA LEU A 211 14.75 -10.38 12.68
C LEU A 211 14.61 -11.58 13.62
N MET A 212 13.72 -12.54 13.31
CA MET A 212 13.57 -13.75 14.13
C MET A 212 14.79 -14.67 14.05
N ALA A 213 15.47 -14.71 12.91
CA ALA A 213 16.71 -15.47 12.73
C ALA A 213 17.88 -14.91 13.56
N THR A 214 17.88 -13.60 13.83
CA THR A 214 18.96 -12.91 14.56
C THR A 214 18.66 -12.74 16.06
N LEU A 215 17.40 -12.85 16.48
CA LEU A 215 16.99 -12.75 17.88
C LEU A 215 16.94 -14.13 18.57
N PRO A 216 17.91 -14.48 19.44
CA PRO A 216 17.87 -15.75 20.18
C PRO A 216 16.76 -15.74 21.24
N SER A 217 16.12 -16.90 21.45
CA SER A 217 15.15 -17.06 22.53
C SER A 217 15.78 -16.78 23.89
N SER A 218 15.13 -15.95 24.71
CA SER A 218 15.65 -15.50 26.00
C SER A 218 14.61 -15.69 27.10
N ARG A 219 15.05 -16.09 28.29
CA ARG A 219 14.16 -16.20 29.47
C ARG A 219 13.55 -14.85 29.86
N LYS A 220 14.27 -13.75 29.65
CA LYS A 220 13.78 -12.37 29.89
C LYS A 220 12.75 -11.91 28.85
N GLY A 221 12.56 -12.70 27.80
CA GLY A 221 11.79 -12.35 26.62
C GLY A 221 12.51 -11.36 25.72
N ASN A 222 12.11 -11.32 24.46
CA ASN A 222 12.60 -10.38 23.46
C ASN A 222 11.44 -9.92 22.57
N LEU A 223 11.74 -9.07 21.59
CA LEU A 223 10.75 -8.57 20.63
C LEU A 223 9.95 -9.69 19.93
N GLY A 224 10.50 -10.89 19.75
CA GLY A 224 9.77 -12.03 19.21
C GLY A 224 8.59 -12.49 20.08
N ASP A 225 8.52 -12.06 21.35
CA ASP A 225 7.44 -12.38 22.28
C ASP A 225 6.30 -11.36 22.25
N VAL A 226 6.37 -10.31 21.43
CA VAL A 226 5.24 -9.38 21.27
C VAL A 226 4.02 -10.14 20.76
N LEU A 227 2.85 -9.72 21.23
CA LEU A 227 1.58 -10.39 20.98
C LEU A 227 0.85 -9.77 19.79
N LEU A 228 0.34 -10.64 18.92
CA LEU A 228 -0.44 -10.34 17.74
C LEU A 228 -1.88 -10.84 17.91
N SER A 229 -2.79 -10.07 17.37
CA SER A 229 -4.19 -10.43 17.17
C SER A 229 -4.38 -11.40 16.00
N PRO A 230 -5.47 -12.20 15.95
CA PRO A 230 -5.77 -13.03 14.79
C PRO A 230 -5.75 -12.28 13.45
N LEU A 231 -6.16 -11.00 13.45
CA LEU A 231 -6.10 -10.16 12.25
C LEU A 231 -4.65 -9.90 11.78
N GLU A 232 -3.75 -9.56 12.70
CA GLU A 232 -2.33 -9.36 12.41
C GLU A 232 -1.66 -10.67 11.98
N VAL A 233 -1.94 -11.77 12.68
CA VAL A 233 -1.46 -13.11 12.33
C VAL A 233 -1.87 -13.48 10.92
N SER A 234 -3.16 -13.30 10.58
CA SER A 234 -3.68 -13.63 9.25
C SER A 234 -3.03 -12.79 8.14
N THR A 235 -2.53 -11.59 8.46
CA THR A 235 -1.76 -10.77 7.52
C THR A 235 -0.39 -11.38 7.23
N LEU A 236 0.38 -11.72 8.27
CA LEU A 236 1.72 -12.33 8.12
C LEU A 236 1.66 -13.72 7.48
N LEU A 237 0.61 -14.48 7.77
CA LEU A 237 0.37 -15.78 7.17
C LEU A 237 -0.26 -15.69 5.77
N SER A 238 -0.67 -14.52 5.30
CA SER A 238 -1.41 -14.34 4.03
C SER A 238 -2.71 -15.16 3.95
N CYS A 239 -3.34 -15.43 5.09
CA CYS A 239 -4.55 -16.26 5.22
C CYS A 239 -5.73 -15.49 5.84
N THR A 240 -6.88 -16.14 5.96
CA THR A 240 -8.07 -15.62 6.65
C THR A 240 -7.91 -15.72 8.16
N THR A 241 -8.69 -14.92 8.91
CA THR A 241 -8.77 -15.09 10.37
C THR A 241 -9.32 -16.46 10.74
N ASP A 242 -10.18 -17.04 9.91
CA ASP A 242 -10.75 -18.37 10.14
C ASP A 242 -9.68 -19.46 10.02
N GLU A 243 -8.78 -19.35 9.04
CA GLU A 243 -7.61 -20.24 8.95
C GLU A 243 -6.69 -20.10 10.17
N VAL A 244 -6.53 -18.88 10.73
CA VAL A 244 -5.79 -18.69 11.99
C VAL A 244 -6.48 -19.40 13.16
N TYR A 245 -7.81 -19.31 13.26
CA TYR A 245 -8.54 -20.03 14.30
C TYR A 245 -8.40 -21.54 14.15
N ARG A 246 -8.47 -22.08 12.93
CA ARG A 246 -8.21 -23.50 12.68
C ARG A 246 -6.80 -23.88 13.10
N LEU A 247 -5.77 -23.14 12.70
CA LEU A 247 -4.38 -23.40 13.14
C LEU A 247 -4.25 -23.44 14.67
N TYR A 248 -4.99 -22.58 15.37
CA TYR A 248 -5.01 -22.60 16.83
C TYR A 248 -5.74 -23.82 17.40
N GLU A 249 -6.92 -24.17 16.86
CA GLU A 249 -7.73 -25.32 17.28
C GLU A 249 -6.99 -26.65 17.08
N PHE A 250 -6.22 -26.78 15.99
CA PHE A 250 -5.39 -27.96 15.70
C PHE A 250 -4.04 -27.94 16.45
N GLY A 251 -3.73 -26.89 17.22
CA GLY A 251 -2.51 -26.81 18.04
C GLY A 251 -1.22 -26.48 17.26
N GLU A 252 -1.36 -26.06 16.01
CA GLU A 252 -0.28 -25.69 15.09
C GLU A 252 0.34 -24.33 15.42
N ILE A 253 -0.49 -23.42 15.96
CA ILE A 253 -0.05 -22.20 16.61
C ILE A 253 -0.63 -22.15 18.01
N LYS A 254 0.18 -21.75 19.00
CA LYS A 254 -0.24 -21.69 20.40
C LYS A 254 -0.48 -20.25 20.83
N ALA A 255 -1.58 -20.02 21.54
CA ALA A 255 -1.80 -18.77 22.22
C ALA A 255 -0.85 -18.65 23.42
N ALA A 256 -0.18 -17.50 23.54
CA ALA A 256 0.67 -17.16 24.67
C ALA A 256 -0.15 -16.82 25.92
N ILE A 257 -1.39 -16.36 25.72
CA ILE A 257 -2.37 -16.10 26.78
C ILE A 257 -3.37 -17.25 26.78
N ARG A 258 -3.71 -17.77 27.96
CA ARG A 258 -4.80 -18.75 28.10
C ARG A 258 -6.14 -18.00 28.06
N PRO A 259 -6.97 -18.17 27.02
CA PRO A 259 -8.32 -17.63 27.03
C PRO A 259 -9.14 -18.29 28.14
N ARG A 260 -10.22 -17.62 28.58
CA ARG A 260 -11.18 -18.21 29.53
C ARG A 260 -11.83 -19.44 28.88
N MET A 261 -12.16 -20.45 29.69
CA MET A 261 -12.84 -21.66 29.18
C MET A 261 -14.06 -21.28 28.32
N HIS A 262 -14.18 -21.93 27.16
CA HIS A 262 -15.28 -21.75 26.19
C HIS A 262 -15.41 -20.35 25.56
N THR A 263 -14.37 -19.51 25.63
CA THR A 263 -14.35 -18.21 24.92
C THR A 263 -13.46 -18.27 23.68
N LYS A 264 -13.98 -17.77 22.55
CA LYS A 264 -13.19 -17.56 21.33
C LYS A 264 -12.36 -16.28 21.49
N ILE A 265 -11.09 -16.34 21.10
CA ILE A 265 -10.22 -15.16 21.03
C ILE A 265 -10.79 -14.23 19.96
N ALA A 266 -11.06 -12.97 20.30
CA ALA A 266 -11.61 -12.02 19.32
C ALA A 266 -10.56 -11.66 18.26
N SER A 267 -10.99 -11.26 17.06
CA SER A 267 -10.08 -10.98 15.93
C SER A 267 -9.06 -9.85 16.19
N HIS A 268 -9.35 -8.99 17.16
CA HIS A 268 -8.52 -7.87 17.60
C HIS A 268 -7.77 -8.16 18.92
N GLU A 269 -8.05 -9.29 19.58
CA GLU A 269 -7.44 -9.65 20.86
C GLU A 269 -6.07 -10.29 20.62
N SER A 270 -5.02 -9.65 21.14
CA SER A 270 -3.63 -10.09 20.92
C SER A 270 -3.28 -11.29 21.80
N ALA A 271 -3.02 -12.43 21.16
CA ALA A 271 -2.84 -13.71 21.85
C ALA A 271 -1.68 -14.56 21.32
N PHE A 272 -1.14 -14.28 20.13
CA PHE A 272 -0.12 -15.10 19.47
C PHE A 272 1.23 -14.39 19.46
N THR A 273 2.35 -15.07 19.70
CA THR A 273 3.67 -14.39 19.65
C THR A 273 4.13 -14.17 18.21
N LEU A 274 4.84 -13.07 17.95
CA LEU A 274 5.44 -12.80 16.64
C LEU A 274 6.32 -13.97 16.19
N ARG A 275 7.17 -14.47 17.09
CA ARG A 275 8.06 -15.60 16.83
C ARG A 275 7.30 -16.84 16.37
N SER A 276 6.27 -17.26 17.12
CA SER A 276 5.49 -18.43 16.73
C SER A 276 4.84 -18.27 15.35
N VAL A 277 4.36 -17.06 15.02
CA VAL A 277 3.71 -16.80 13.73
C VAL A 277 4.72 -16.92 12.59
N ILE A 278 5.91 -16.32 12.74
CA ILE A 278 6.96 -16.37 11.72
C ILE A 278 7.50 -17.80 11.57
N GLU A 279 7.69 -18.53 12.67
CA GLU A 279 8.11 -19.94 12.63
C GLU A 279 7.06 -20.82 11.94
N THR A 280 5.76 -20.64 12.23
CA THR A 280 4.67 -21.34 11.53
C THR A 280 4.63 -20.99 10.05
N LYS A 281 4.95 -19.74 9.67
CA LYS A 281 5.03 -19.33 8.27
C LYS A 281 6.16 -20.07 7.55
N LEU A 282 7.34 -20.14 8.16
CA LEU A 282 8.53 -20.80 7.60
C LEU A 282 8.36 -22.31 7.49
N THR A 283 7.73 -22.96 8.47
CA THR A 283 7.54 -24.42 8.46
C THR A 283 6.53 -24.89 7.41
N ARG A 284 5.56 -24.03 7.06
CA ARG A 284 4.49 -24.36 6.11
C ARG A 284 4.69 -23.79 4.71
N MET A 285 5.75 -23.01 4.46
CA MET A 285 6.12 -22.55 3.12
C MET A 285 7.20 -23.44 2.52
N CYS A 286 6.85 -24.19 1.47
CA CYS A 286 7.82 -24.92 0.63
C CYS A 286 8.32 -24.09 -0.57
N SER A 287 7.81 -22.87 -0.79
CA SER A 287 8.17 -22.00 -1.93
C SER A 287 7.96 -20.51 -1.61
N GLU A 288 8.88 -19.66 -2.09
CA GLU A 288 8.81 -18.19 -1.99
C GLU A 288 7.60 -17.59 -2.74
N ASN A 289 6.97 -18.35 -3.64
CA ASN A 289 5.89 -17.90 -4.52
C ASN A 289 4.47 -18.28 -4.04
N ASP A 290 4.28 -19.19 -3.08
CA ASP A 290 2.94 -19.73 -2.76
C ASP A 290 2.08 -18.77 -1.90
N GLY A 291 1.89 -17.52 -2.35
CA GLY A 291 1.20 -16.42 -1.67
C GLY A 291 -0.23 -16.68 -1.17
N LEU A 292 -0.77 -17.89 -1.38
CA LEU A 292 -1.92 -18.45 -0.69
C LEU A 292 -1.58 -19.85 -0.18
N SER A 293 -1.20 -19.97 1.09
CA SER A 293 -1.27 -21.28 1.75
C SER A 293 -2.71 -21.45 2.23
N VAL A 294 -3.45 -22.39 1.65
CA VAL A 294 -4.68 -22.89 2.28
C VAL A 294 -4.22 -23.70 3.47
N TYR A 295 -4.24 -23.09 4.65
CA TYR A 295 -3.56 -23.69 5.81
C TYR A 295 -4.24 -25.00 6.22
N LEU A 296 -5.55 -25.14 5.98
CA LEU A 296 -6.33 -26.36 6.20
C LEU A 296 -7.55 -26.37 5.26
N PRO A 297 -7.90 -27.48 4.59
CA PRO A 297 -9.08 -27.53 3.74
C PRO A 297 -10.37 -27.32 4.56
N GLU A 298 -11.43 -26.87 3.90
CA GLU A 298 -12.78 -26.82 4.48
C GLU A 298 -13.37 -28.23 4.53
N TRP A 299 -12.99 -29.05 5.50
CA TRP A 299 -13.72 -30.27 5.85
C TRP A 299 -13.88 -30.38 7.36
#